data_AF-A0A4R5FEU2-F1
#
_entry.id   AF-A0A4R5FEU2-F1
#
_cell.length_a   1.000
_cell.length_b   1.000
_cell.length_c   1.000
_cell.angle_alpha   90.00
_cell.angle_beta   90.00
_cell.angle_gamma   90.00
#
_symmetry.space_group_name_H-M   'P 1'
#
loop_
_entity.id
_entity.type
_entity.pdbx_description
1 polymer ?
#
loop_
_entity_poly.entity_id
_entity_poly.type
_entity_poly.pdbx_seq_one_letter_code
_entity_poly.pdbx_strand_id
1 'polypeptide(L)'
;MDTMTCVQCGHPHPTRLTRFARPARYSCRACGAFYRPRTVSAPGRPDGPAPEEDPLTAFMPAHMVRWVRRHDPATDTPDRATLARWYKEFDALVARAASSPQARAVIEQAGATALDRLPAFNKVCAALHATCYDSRLATARLAGDDSPSVIERVAHLRHWLATAGRSTTWLEAPPAPPPDRRAVEELLDPPTSFTQEQVGVYFRALFGVDRGPSLPGVRARFGDDRIRRALLDYLDDGSRPLREVVARELDDGAP
;
A
#
# COMPACT_ATOMS: atom_id res chain seq x y z
N MET A 1 -40.22 23.98 3.47
CA MET A 1 -40.24 22.55 3.80
C MET A 1 -39.32 21.88 2.80
N ASP A 2 -38.13 21.47 3.22
CA ASP A 2 -37.14 20.92 2.29
C ASP A 2 -37.59 19.53 1.81
N THR A 3 -37.84 19.41 0.51
CA THR A 3 -38.12 18.15 -0.15
C THR A 3 -36.84 17.31 -0.22
N MET A 4 -36.80 16.22 0.57
CA MET A 4 -35.70 15.25 0.51
C MET A 4 -35.96 14.18 -0.56
N THR A 5 -34.94 13.94 -1.39
CA THR A 5 -34.94 12.95 -2.48
C THR A 5 -33.97 11.82 -2.17
N CYS A 6 -34.33 10.57 -2.50
CA CYS A 6 -33.42 9.44 -2.35
C CYS A 6 -32.27 9.57 -3.36
N VAL A 7 -31.03 9.69 -2.89
CA VAL A 7 -29.85 9.80 -3.77
C VAL A 7 -29.60 8.56 -4.63
N GLN A 8 -30.12 7.39 -4.24
CA GLN A 8 -29.93 6.15 -4.98
C GLN A 8 -30.95 5.95 -6.11
N CYS A 9 -32.15 6.52 -6.02
CA CYS A 9 -33.21 6.28 -7.02
C CYS A 9 -34.03 7.52 -7.42
N GLY A 10 -33.72 8.70 -6.88
CA GLY A 10 -34.39 9.95 -7.21
C GLY A 10 -35.83 10.10 -6.71
N HIS A 11 -36.35 9.16 -5.92
CA HIS A 11 -37.74 9.21 -5.46
C HIS A 11 -37.96 10.32 -4.41
N PRO A 12 -38.93 11.24 -4.59
CA PRO A 12 -39.29 12.24 -3.59
C PRO A 12 -40.11 11.58 -2.46
N HIS A 13 -39.83 11.96 -1.20
CA HIS A 13 -40.50 11.50 0.04
C HIS A 13 -40.07 10.13 0.63
N PRO A 14 -38.99 10.04 1.42
CA PRO A 14 -38.78 8.93 2.35
C PRO A 14 -39.74 9.04 3.55
N THR A 15 -40.54 7.99 3.81
CA THR A 15 -41.45 7.94 4.97
C THR A 15 -40.64 7.77 6.28
N ARG A 16 -40.96 8.57 7.31
CA ARG A 16 -40.35 8.46 8.65
C ARG A 16 -40.83 7.17 9.33
N LEU A 17 -39.92 6.25 9.64
CA LEU A 17 -40.19 5.12 10.53
C LEU A 17 -39.67 5.47 11.93
N THR A 18 -40.56 5.74 12.88
CA THR A 18 -40.17 5.73 14.30
C THR A 18 -41.14 4.91 15.13
N ARG A 19 -40.62 3.81 15.68
CA ARG A 19 -40.85 3.40 17.08
C ARG A 19 -39.44 3.15 17.64
N PHE A 20 -39.17 3.59 18.87
CA PHE A 20 -37.94 3.43 19.66
C PHE A 20 -36.90 4.57 19.67
N ALA A 21 -36.41 4.85 20.88
CA ALA A 21 -35.54 5.96 21.23
C ALA A 21 -34.09 5.71 20.79
N ARG A 22 -33.68 6.50 19.80
CA ARG A 22 -32.33 6.73 19.24
C ARG A 22 -31.53 5.54 18.66
N PRO A 23 -30.86 5.74 17.50
CA PRO A 23 -31.04 6.80 16.51
C PRO A 23 -32.14 6.43 15.47
N ALA A 24 -32.83 7.44 14.95
CA ALA A 24 -33.89 7.27 13.94
C ALA A 24 -33.33 6.66 12.65
N ARG A 25 -34.05 5.68 12.07
CA ARG A 25 -33.71 5.00 10.82
C ARG A 25 -34.68 5.43 9.73
N TYR A 26 -34.16 5.80 8.57
CA TYR A 26 -34.97 6.14 7.39
C TYR A 26 -34.79 5.05 6.35
N SER A 27 -35.86 4.63 5.67
CA SER A 27 -35.77 3.72 4.53
C SER A 27 -36.54 4.27 3.33
N CYS A 28 -35.96 4.11 2.15
CA CYS A 28 -36.64 4.41 0.89
C CYS A 28 -37.57 3.25 0.51
N ARG A 29 -38.86 3.51 0.28
CA ARG A 29 -39.82 2.46 -0.12
C ARG A 29 -39.63 1.98 -1.55
N ALA A 30 -39.03 2.79 -2.42
CA ALA A 30 -38.86 2.45 -3.84
C ALA A 30 -37.67 1.50 -4.09
N CYS A 31 -36.53 1.73 -3.43
CA CYS A 31 -35.32 0.92 -3.64
C CYS A 31 -34.84 0.17 -2.39
N GLY A 32 -35.50 0.33 -1.24
CA GLY A 32 -35.11 -0.32 0.01
C GLY A 32 -33.85 0.26 0.68
N ALA A 33 -33.27 1.34 0.16
CA ALA A 33 -32.06 1.93 0.73
C ALA A 33 -32.29 2.43 2.17
N PHE A 34 -31.35 2.13 3.07
CA PHE A 34 -31.38 2.54 4.48
C PHE A 34 -30.41 3.68 4.75
N TYR A 35 -30.88 4.74 5.39
CA TYR A 35 -30.05 5.85 5.83
C TYR A 35 -29.89 5.84 7.35
N ARG A 36 -28.63 5.87 7.80
CA ARG A 36 -28.25 6.10 9.20
C ARG A 36 -27.64 7.50 9.30
N PRO A 37 -28.29 8.49 9.93
CA PRO A 37 -27.65 9.77 10.18
C PRO A 37 -26.45 9.52 11.09
N ARG A 38 -25.26 9.79 10.57
CA ARG A 38 -24.03 9.85 11.36
C ARG A 38 -24.19 11.03 12.31
N THR A 39 -24.16 10.79 13.62
CA THR A 39 -24.12 11.86 14.62
C THR A 39 -22.84 12.65 14.41
N VAL A 40 -22.96 13.80 13.74
CA VAL A 40 -21.93 14.82 13.72
C VAL A 40 -22.03 15.52 15.07
N SER A 41 -21.06 15.26 15.95
CA SER A 41 -20.90 16.08 17.15
C SER A 41 -20.73 17.54 16.72
N ALA A 42 -21.42 18.46 17.40
CA ALA A 42 -21.32 19.89 17.15
C ALA A 42 -19.84 20.34 17.14
N PRO A 43 -19.46 21.34 16.32
CA PRO A 43 -18.11 21.86 16.32
C PRO A 43 -17.86 22.58 17.65
N GLY A 44 -17.23 21.88 18.58
CA GLY A 44 -16.47 22.53 19.64
C GLY A 44 -15.35 23.30 18.97
N ARG A 45 -15.23 24.59 19.30
CA ARG A 45 -14.09 25.43 18.91
C ARG A 45 -12.80 24.69 19.31
N PRO A 46 -11.89 24.35 18.38
CA PRO A 46 -10.61 23.76 18.76
C PRO A 46 -9.71 24.90 19.21
N ASP A 47 -9.80 25.29 20.48
CA ASP A 47 -8.73 26.07 21.12
C ASP A 47 -7.63 25.08 21.54
N GLY A 48 -6.79 24.72 20.56
CA GLY A 48 -5.60 23.89 20.73
C GLY A 48 -5.15 23.28 19.40
N PRO A 49 -3.85 23.22 19.11
CA PRO A 49 -3.36 22.44 17.97
C PRO A 49 -3.87 21.00 18.11
N ALA A 50 -4.33 20.40 17.01
CA ALA A 50 -4.65 18.98 17.00
C ALA A 50 -3.45 18.21 17.57
N PRO A 51 -3.66 17.19 18.42
CA PRO A 51 -2.55 16.40 18.94
C PRO A 51 -1.73 15.92 17.74
N GLU A 52 -0.44 16.23 17.77
CA GLU A 52 0.50 15.88 16.71
C GLU A 52 0.43 14.36 16.51
N GLU A 53 0.05 13.95 15.30
CA GLU A 53 -0.12 12.54 14.97
C GLU A 53 1.26 11.86 15.04
N ASP A 54 1.36 10.73 15.75
CA ASP A 54 2.64 10.04 15.94
C ASP A 54 3.27 9.70 14.58
N PRO A 55 4.51 10.13 14.27
CA PRO A 55 5.13 9.93 12.95
C PRO A 55 5.14 8.47 12.45
N LEU A 56 5.14 7.50 13.37
CA LEU A 56 5.12 6.09 13.02
C LEU A 56 3.79 5.63 12.41
N THR A 57 2.68 6.38 12.56
CA THR A 57 1.40 6.03 11.92
C THR A 57 1.49 6.04 10.41
N ALA A 58 2.48 6.73 9.85
CA ALA A 58 2.77 6.69 8.42
C ALA A 58 3.24 5.28 7.97
N PHE A 59 3.96 4.55 8.84
CA PHE A 59 4.61 3.28 8.51
C PHE A 59 3.93 2.04 9.07
N MET A 60 2.95 2.19 9.95
CA MET A 60 2.21 1.08 10.53
C MET A 60 0.86 1.53 11.12
N PRO A 61 -0.09 0.61 11.32
CA PRO A 61 -1.38 0.95 11.91
C PRO A 61 -1.25 1.53 13.32
N ALA A 62 -2.14 2.45 13.70
CA ALA A 62 -2.08 3.17 14.97
C ALA A 62 -2.04 2.27 16.22
N HIS A 63 -2.65 1.08 16.16
CA HIS A 63 -2.57 0.11 17.27
C HIS A 63 -1.16 -0.48 17.41
N MET A 64 -0.48 -0.73 16.30
CA MET A 64 0.91 -1.20 16.31
C MET A 64 1.84 -0.09 16.82
N VAL A 65 1.61 1.17 16.44
CA VAL A 65 2.34 2.33 16.99
C VAL A 65 2.22 2.39 18.51
N ARG A 66 1.00 2.32 19.05
CA ARG A 66 0.78 2.31 20.51
C ARG A 66 1.47 1.13 21.20
N TRP A 67 1.50 -0.03 20.55
CA TRP A 67 2.25 -1.18 21.06
C TRP A 67 3.76 -0.91 21.05
N VAL A 68 4.33 -0.41 19.95
CA VAL A 68 5.76 -0.07 19.83
C VAL A 68 6.16 0.94 20.89
N ARG A 69 5.48 2.09 20.98
CA ARG A 69 5.82 3.17 21.93
C ARG A 69 5.80 2.76 23.40
N ARG A 70 5.03 1.71 23.75
CA ARG A 70 5.00 1.16 25.11
C ARG A 70 6.19 0.24 25.42
N HIS A 71 6.76 -0.41 24.41
CA HIS A 71 7.80 -1.42 24.57
C HIS A 71 9.19 -0.95 24.13
N ASP A 72 9.26 0.10 23.31
CA ASP A 72 10.48 0.62 22.69
C ASP A 72 10.36 2.17 22.57
N PRO A 73 11.22 2.96 23.24
CA PRO A 73 11.28 4.42 23.07
C PRO A 73 11.97 4.76 21.73
N ALA A 74 11.33 4.31 20.65
CA ALA A 74 11.90 4.20 19.34
C ALA A 74 12.08 5.54 18.61
N THR A 75 12.98 5.54 17.63
CA THR A 75 13.12 6.62 16.63
C THR A 75 11.85 6.76 15.80
N ASP A 76 11.55 8.00 15.40
CA ASP A 76 10.43 8.34 14.51
C ASP A 76 10.66 7.89 13.07
N THR A 77 11.91 7.59 12.70
CA THR A 77 12.29 7.11 11.35
C THR A 77 13.03 5.77 11.46
N PRO A 78 12.31 4.64 11.54
CA PRO A 78 12.93 3.33 11.72
C PRO A 78 13.66 2.87 10.45
N ASP A 79 14.84 2.31 10.64
CA ASP A 79 15.53 1.58 9.59
C ASP A 79 14.81 0.25 9.26
N ARG A 80 15.30 -0.44 8.23
CA ARG A 80 14.69 -1.70 7.77
C ARG A 80 14.69 -2.77 8.85
N ALA A 81 15.79 -2.91 9.59
CA ALA A 81 15.94 -3.97 10.58
C ALA A 81 14.97 -3.76 11.75
N THR A 82 14.85 -2.51 12.19
CA THR A 82 13.95 -2.07 13.26
C THR A 82 12.49 -2.28 12.86
N LEU A 83 12.08 -1.79 11.69
CA LEU A 83 10.71 -1.92 11.23
C LEU A 83 10.33 -3.40 11.01
N ALA A 84 11.21 -4.18 10.39
CA ALA A 84 10.99 -5.62 10.19
C ALA A 84 10.85 -6.37 11.52
N ARG A 85 11.65 -6.02 12.54
CA ARG A 85 11.56 -6.59 13.88
C ARG A 85 10.22 -6.28 14.52
N TRP A 86 9.77 -5.02 14.54
CA TRP A 86 8.49 -4.66 15.13
C TRP A 86 7.32 -5.39 14.45
N TYR A 87 7.30 -5.44 13.11
CA TYR A 87 6.29 -6.18 12.37
C TYR A 87 6.29 -7.67 12.75
N LYS A 88 7.46 -8.30 12.82
CA LYS A 88 7.60 -9.71 13.20
C LYS A 88 7.11 -9.98 14.61
N GLU A 89 7.49 -9.15 15.58
CA GLU A 89 7.10 -9.30 16.98
C GLU A 89 5.61 -9.05 17.18
N PHE A 90 5.06 -8.04 16.51
CA PHE A 90 3.62 -7.76 16.54
C PHE A 90 2.82 -8.88 15.88
N ASP A 91 3.23 -9.38 14.71
CA ASP A 91 2.58 -10.52 14.05
C ASP A 91 2.61 -11.78 14.92
N ALA A 92 3.71 -12.03 15.63
CA ALA A 92 3.82 -13.13 16.59
C ALA A 92 2.89 -12.92 17.80
N LEU A 93 2.72 -11.69 18.28
CA LEU A 93 1.76 -11.36 19.32
C LEU A 93 0.32 -11.63 18.85
N VAL A 94 -0.05 -11.18 17.66
CA VAL A 94 -1.36 -11.45 17.03
C VAL A 94 -1.62 -12.95 16.91
N ALA A 95 -0.66 -13.72 16.41
CA ALA A 95 -0.79 -15.16 16.29
C ALA A 95 -1.02 -15.85 17.64
N ARG A 96 -0.36 -15.38 18.72
CA ARG A 96 -0.51 -15.92 20.08
C ARG A 96 -1.83 -15.55 20.75
N ALA A 97 -2.45 -14.42 20.39
CA ALA A 97 -3.70 -13.97 21.01
C ALA A 97 -4.90 -14.90 20.77
N ALA A 98 -4.79 -15.80 19.78
CA ALA A 98 -5.75 -16.88 19.58
C ALA A 98 -5.81 -17.85 20.78
N SER A 99 -4.67 -18.11 21.43
CA SER A 99 -4.54 -19.12 22.50
C SER A 99 -4.09 -18.56 23.86
N SER A 100 -3.75 -17.27 23.95
CA SER A 100 -3.26 -16.64 25.19
C SER A 100 -4.12 -15.43 25.59
N PRO A 101 -4.83 -15.48 26.74
CA PRO A 101 -5.56 -14.34 27.28
C PRO A 101 -4.66 -13.13 27.58
N GLN A 102 -3.42 -13.38 27.99
CA GLN A 102 -2.45 -12.32 28.25
C GLN A 102 -2.07 -11.60 26.94
N ALA A 103 -1.77 -12.35 25.87
CA ALA A 103 -1.48 -11.74 24.57
C ALA A 103 -2.68 -10.95 24.03
N ARG A 104 -3.91 -11.45 24.24
CA ARG A 104 -5.14 -10.74 23.88
C ARG A 104 -5.29 -9.42 24.63
N ALA A 105 -5.06 -9.41 25.94
CA ALA A 105 -5.11 -8.20 26.75
C ALA A 105 -4.10 -7.14 26.26
N VAL A 106 -2.89 -7.55 25.85
CA VAL A 106 -1.90 -6.62 25.28
C VAL A 106 -2.40 -5.99 23.96
N ILE A 107 -3.05 -6.76 23.09
CA ILE A 107 -3.63 -6.26 21.83
C ILE A 107 -4.81 -5.31 22.10
N GLU A 108 -5.69 -5.66 23.05
CA GLU A 108 -6.82 -4.82 23.46
C GLU A 108 -6.34 -3.49 24.05
N GLN A 109 -5.29 -3.50 24.88
CA GLN A 109 -4.64 -2.29 25.41
C GLN A 109 -3.93 -1.46 24.34
N ALA A 110 -3.60 -2.06 23.20
CA ALA A 110 -3.12 -1.36 22.01
C ALA A 110 -4.28 -0.82 21.16
N GLY A 111 -5.54 -1.10 21.51
CA GLY A 111 -6.74 -0.59 20.86
C GLY A 111 -7.10 -1.32 19.56
N ALA A 112 -6.66 -2.57 19.39
CA ALA A 112 -7.09 -3.43 18.29
C ALA A 112 -8.13 -4.46 18.78
N THR A 113 -9.23 -4.59 18.05
CA THR A 113 -10.37 -5.46 18.44
C THR A 113 -10.44 -6.75 17.62
N ALA A 114 -9.84 -6.78 16.43
CA ALA A 114 -9.71 -7.96 15.58
C ALA A 114 -8.50 -7.77 14.67
N LEU A 115 -7.66 -8.80 14.54
CA LEU A 115 -6.48 -8.77 13.69
C LEU A 115 -6.37 -10.09 12.93
N ASP A 116 -6.32 -9.98 11.61
CA ASP A 116 -6.12 -11.12 10.72
C ASP A 116 -4.64 -11.54 10.71
N ARG A 117 -4.37 -12.78 10.29
CA ARG A 117 -2.99 -13.16 9.95
C ARG A 117 -2.58 -12.48 8.65
N LEU A 118 -1.63 -11.56 8.76
CA LEU A 118 -1.14 -10.77 7.63
C LEU A 118 0.12 -11.37 7.00
N PRO A 119 0.39 -11.10 5.72
CA PRO A 119 1.67 -11.41 5.10
C PRO A 119 2.82 -10.74 5.87
N ALA A 120 3.89 -11.50 6.13
CA ALA A 120 5.07 -11.00 6.82
C ALA A 120 5.71 -9.80 6.08
N PHE A 121 6.33 -8.88 6.83
CA PHE A 121 7.01 -7.68 6.33
C PHE A 121 7.85 -7.95 5.07
N ASN A 122 8.78 -8.90 5.13
CA ASN A 122 9.67 -9.21 4.00
C ASN A 122 8.91 -9.70 2.76
N LYS A 123 7.78 -10.40 2.94
CA LYS A 123 6.94 -10.86 1.84
C LYS A 123 6.23 -9.69 1.17
N VAL A 124 5.77 -8.69 1.94
CA VAL A 124 5.15 -7.47 1.40
C VAL A 124 6.18 -6.61 0.66
N CYS A 125 7.36 -6.36 1.25
CA CYS A 125 8.44 -5.65 0.57
C CYS A 125 8.85 -6.36 -0.73
N ALA A 126 8.99 -7.69 -0.71
CA ALA A 126 9.30 -8.46 -1.92
C ALA A 126 8.21 -8.33 -2.99
N ALA A 127 6.93 -8.33 -2.61
CA ALA A 127 5.83 -8.11 -3.55
C ALA A 127 5.86 -6.70 -4.15
N LEU A 128 6.14 -5.67 -3.33
CA LEU A 128 6.31 -4.29 -3.79
C LEU A 128 7.50 -4.16 -4.74
N HIS A 129 8.69 -4.67 -4.40
CA HIS A 129 9.84 -4.65 -5.33
C HIS A 129 9.52 -5.37 -6.64
N ALA A 130 8.87 -6.52 -6.58
CA ALA A 130 8.55 -7.35 -7.75
C ALA A 130 7.55 -6.69 -8.71
N THR A 131 6.73 -5.75 -8.24
CA THR A 131 5.64 -5.07 -8.98
C THR A 131 5.92 -3.58 -9.19
N CYS A 132 7.20 -3.18 -9.11
CA CYS A 132 7.65 -1.79 -9.25
C CYS A 132 7.01 -0.83 -8.22
N TYR A 133 6.61 -1.31 -7.05
CA TYR A 133 5.91 -0.55 -6.01
C TYR A 133 4.45 -0.17 -6.34
N ASP A 134 3.80 -0.90 -7.24
CA ASP A 134 2.35 -0.77 -7.48
C ASP A 134 1.58 -1.46 -6.35
N SER A 135 0.90 -0.70 -5.51
CA SER A 135 0.16 -1.25 -4.36
C SER A 135 -0.94 -2.22 -4.77
N ARG A 136 -1.63 -1.98 -5.90
CA ARG A 136 -2.73 -2.84 -6.34
C ARG A 136 -2.20 -4.19 -6.78
N LEU A 137 -1.17 -4.21 -7.62
CA LEU A 137 -0.52 -5.46 -8.06
C LEU A 137 0.16 -6.20 -6.91
N ALA A 138 0.77 -5.48 -5.97
CA ALA A 138 1.37 -6.08 -4.78
C ALA A 138 0.31 -6.77 -3.89
N THR A 139 -0.83 -6.11 -3.64
CA THR A 139 -1.96 -6.69 -2.91
C THR A 139 -2.53 -7.91 -3.63
N ALA A 140 -2.84 -7.80 -4.92
CA ALA A 140 -3.37 -8.89 -5.74
C ALA A 140 -2.49 -10.15 -5.65
N ARG A 141 -1.17 -9.96 -5.69
CA ARG A 141 -0.17 -11.03 -5.55
C ARG A 141 -0.15 -11.68 -4.16
N LEU A 142 -0.51 -10.95 -3.10
CA LEU A 142 -0.38 -11.42 -1.73
C LEU A 142 -1.58 -12.20 -1.23
N ALA A 143 -2.81 -11.79 -1.58
CA ALA A 143 -4.03 -12.31 -0.95
C ALA A 143 -5.20 -12.57 -1.93
N GLY A 144 -5.02 -12.36 -3.25
CA GLY A 144 -6.16 -12.08 -4.12
C GLY A 144 -6.75 -10.70 -3.79
N ASP A 145 -7.43 -10.07 -4.74
CA ASP A 145 -7.98 -8.74 -4.51
C ASP A 145 -8.95 -8.73 -3.30
N ASP A 146 -9.00 -7.62 -2.54
CA ASP A 146 -10.01 -7.29 -1.51
C ASP A 146 -9.72 -7.51 -0.01
N SER A 147 -8.51 -7.85 0.46
CA SER A 147 -8.24 -7.83 1.92
C SER A 147 -7.88 -6.42 2.43
N PRO A 148 -8.72 -5.73 3.23
CA PRO A 148 -8.46 -4.35 3.66
C PRO A 148 -7.20 -4.24 4.52
N SER A 149 -6.96 -5.22 5.39
CA SER A 149 -5.80 -5.28 6.27
C SER A 149 -4.48 -5.48 5.48
N VAL A 150 -4.53 -6.21 4.35
CA VAL A 150 -3.38 -6.34 3.45
C VAL A 150 -3.15 -5.04 2.67
N ILE A 151 -4.21 -4.40 2.18
CA ILE A 151 -4.14 -3.11 1.49
C ILE A 151 -3.50 -2.05 2.41
N GLU A 152 -3.96 -1.94 3.66
CA GLU A 152 -3.40 -1.03 4.66
C GLU A 152 -1.91 -1.33 4.91
N ARG A 153 -1.54 -2.60 5.12
CA ARG A 153 -0.14 -2.99 5.32
C ARG A 153 0.73 -2.67 4.10
N VAL A 154 0.24 -2.91 2.89
CA VAL A 154 0.94 -2.56 1.64
C VAL A 154 1.13 -1.05 1.53
N ALA A 155 0.11 -0.26 1.84
CA ALA A 155 0.18 1.20 1.82
C ALA A 155 1.25 1.74 2.77
N HIS A 156 1.24 1.29 4.03
CA HIS A 156 2.25 1.66 5.02
C HIS A 156 3.68 1.30 4.60
N LEU A 157 3.89 0.08 4.11
CA LEU A 157 5.24 -0.37 3.71
C LEU A 157 5.71 0.29 2.42
N ARG A 158 4.80 0.63 1.51
CA ARG A 158 5.11 1.46 0.35
C ARG A 158 5.50 2.87 0.78
N HIS A 159 4.76 3.47 1.70
CA HIS A 159 5.08 4.79 2.22
C HIS A 159 6.45 4.83 2.91
N TRP A 160 6.77 3.80 3.71
CA TRP A 160 8.11 3.65 4.27
C TRP A 160 9.18 3.54 3.17
N LEU A 161 8.97 2.73 2.12
CA LEU A 161 9.90 2.62 0.98
C LEU A 161 10.05 3.92 0.17
N ALA A 162 9.05 4.81 0.20
CA ALA A 162 9.14 6.12 -0.42
C ALA A 162 9.98 7.11 0.40
N THR A 163 10.11 6.89 1.70
CA THR A 163 10.74 7.83 2.65
C THR A 163 11.92 7.17 3.37
N ALA A 164 11.77 6.80 4.65
CA ALA A 164 12.86 6.28 5.49
C ALA A 164 13.51 5.00 4.95
N GLY A 165 12.77 4.21 4.18
CA GLY A 165 13.23 2.98 3.54
C GLY A 165 13.75 3.15 2.11
N ARG A 166 13.84 4.38 1.58
CA ARG A 166 14.19 4.66 0.18
C ARG A 166 15.50 4.03 -0.26
N SER A 167 16.52 4.09 0.58
CA SER A 167 17.84 3.47 0.36
C SER A 167 17.80 1.94 0.18
N THR A 168 16.69 1.28 0.52
CA THR A 168 16.51 -0.17 0.36
C THR A 168 15.80 -0.55 -0.94
N THR A 169 15.39 0.44 -1.73
CA THR A 169 14.75 0.25 -3.03
C THR A 169 15.80 -0.02 -4.11
N TRP A 170 15.42 -0.76 -5.16
CA TRP A 170 16.27 -0.88 -6.34
C TRP A 170 16.43 0.47 -7.09
N LEU A 171 15.61 1.48 -6.78
CA LEU A 171 15.80 2.83 -7.34
C LEU A 171 17.08 3.48 -6.79
N GLU A 172 17.45 3.22 -5.54
CA GLU A 172 18.68 3.75 -4.93
C GLU A 172 19.87 2.79 -5.07
N ALA A 173 19.72 1.69 -5.80
CA ALA A 173 20.84 0.80 -6.08
C ALA A 173 21.91 1.53 -6.92
N PRO A 174 23.20 1.20 -6.74
CA PRO A 174 24.26 1.73 -7.60
C PRO A 174 23.91 1.53 -9.09
N PRO A 175 24.17 2.52 -9.95
CA PRO A 175 23.84 2.42 -11.36
C PRO A 175 24.62 1.26 -11.99
N ALA A 176 23.89 0.40 -12.70
CA ALA A 176 24.50 -0.69 -13.44
C ALA A 176 25.16 -0.16 -14.73
N PRO A 177 26.21 -0.84 -15.24
CA PRO A 177 26.80 -0.49 -16.51
C PRO A 177 25.76 -0.56 -17.64
N PRO A 178 25.85 0.31 -18.66
CA PRO A 178 24.94 0.27 -19.79
C PRO A 178 25.05 -1.09 -20.51
N PRO A 179 23.92 -1.73 -20.88
CA PRO A 179 23.95 -2.96 -21.64
C PRO A 179 24.45 -2.72 -23.07
N ASP A 180 24.93 -3.80 -23.69
CA ASP A 180 25.21 -3.82 -25.12
C ASP A 180 23.95 -3.49 -25.93
N ARG A 181 24.10 -2.59 -26.90
CA ARG A 181 22.95 -2.07 -27.68
C ARG A 181 22.29 -3.15 -28.53
N ARG A 182 23.09 -4.02 -29.16
CA ARG A 182 22.57 -5.11 -30.00
C ARG A 182 21.77 -6.11 -29.16
N ALA A 183 22.25 -6.43 -27.96
CA ALA A 183 21.50 -7.26 -27.03
C ALA A 183 20.15 -6.63 -26.61
N VAL A 184 20.03 -5.30 -26.57
CA VAL A 184 18.75 -4.61 -26.31
C VAL A 184 17.83 -4.65 -27.54
N GLU A 185 18.37 -4.47 -28.75
CA GLU A 185 17.61 -4.61 -30.01
C GLU A 185 16.96 -5.99 -30.12
N GLU A 186 17.66 -7.06 -29.74
CA GLU A 186 17.14 -8.43 -29.70
C GLU A 186 15.96 -8.63 -28.72
N LEU A 187 15.78 -7.72 -27.76
CA LEU A 187 14.69 -7.77 -26.77
C LEU A 187 13.46 -6.94 -27.17
N LEU A 188 13.48 -6.24 -28.30
CA LEU A 188 12.31 -5.53 -28.83
C LEU A 188 11.17 -6.48 -29.20
N ASP A 189 11.52 -7.70 -29.61
CA ASP A 189 10.61 -8.81 -29.84
C ASP A 189 10.92 -9.90 -28.79
N PRO A 190 10.35 -9.77 -27.56
CA PRO A 190 10.82 -10.52 -26.42
C PRO A 190 10.61 -12.03 -26.57
N PRO A 191 11.57 -12.86 -26.13
CA PRO A 191 11.43 -14.30 -26.21
C PRO A 191 10.32 -14.80 -25.26
N THR A 192 9.80 -16.00 -25.54
CA THR A 192 8.84 -16.68 -24.66
C THR A 192 9.42 -16.98 -23.29
N SER A 193 10.73 -17.17 -23.18
CA SER A 193 11.47 -17.31 -21.93
C SER A 193 12.77 -16.51 -21.96
N PHE A 194 13.13 -15.93 -20.83
CA PHE A 194 14.35 -15.14 -20.67
C PHE A 194 15.43 -15.98 -19.99
N THR A 195 16.66 -15.91 -20.51
CA THR A 195 17.86 -16.30 -19.76
C THR A 195 18.18 -15.27 -18.69
N GLN A 196 18.98 -15.62 -17.67
CA GLN A 196 19.38 -14.65 -16.65
C GLN A 196 20.16 -13.45 -17.23
N GLU A 197 20.97 -13.69 -18.27
CA GLU A 197 21.70 -12.65 -18.96
C GLU A 197 20.75 -11.66 -19.65
N GLN A 198 19.75 -12.17 -20.37
CA GLN A 198 18.71 -11.36 -20.99
C GLN A 198 17.92 -10.55 -19.97
N VAL A 199 17.60 -11.14 -18.80
CA VAL A 199 16.97 -10.41 -17.69
C VAL A 199 17.84 -9.23 -17.23
N GLY A 200 19.16 -9.44 -17.12
CA GLY A 200 20.11 -8.39 -16.77
C GLY A 200 20.12 -7.25 -17.80
N VAL A 201 20.25 -7.58 -19.09
CA VAL A 201 20.20 -6.60 -20.19
C VAL A 201 18.89 -5.79 -20.13
N TYR A 202 17.77 -6.49 -19.97
CA TYR A 202 16.44 -5.90 -19.93
C TYR A 202 16.27 -4.90 -18.78
N PHE A 203 16.71 -5.23 -17.55
CA PHE A 203 16.59 -4.31 -16.42
C PHE A 203 17.59 -3.16 -16.45
N ARG A 204 18.79 -3.37 -17.00
CA ARG A 204 19.73 -2.25 -17.19
C ARG A 204 19.22 -1.26 -18.22
N ALA A 205 18.61 -1.74 -19.30
CA ALA A 205 17.98 -0.89 -20.32
C ALA A 205 16.79 -0.11 -19.71
N LEU A 206 15.82 -0.81 -19.11
CA LEU A 206 14.58 -0.16 -18.63
C LEU A 206 14.76 0.67 -17.36
N PHE A 207 15.65 0.24 -16.45
CA PHE A 207 15.71 0.76 -15.09
C PHE A 207 17.13 1.12 -14.61
N GLY A 208 18.17 0.81 -15.38
CA GLY A 208 19.56 1.12 -15.00
C GLY A 208 20.08 0.31 -13.82
N VAL A 209 19.51 -0.88 -13.57
CA VAL A 209 19.84 -1.73 -12.42
C VAL A 209 20.18 -3.16 -12.84
N ASP A 210 21.05 -3.82 -12.08
CA ASP A 210 21.40 -5.24 -12.29
C ASP A 210 20.31 -6.19 -11.80
N ARG A 211 19.67 -5.82 -10.68
CA ARG A 211 18.58 -6.59 -10.06
C ARG A 211 17.41 -5.66 -9.85
N GLY A 212 16.30 -6.00 -10.47
CA GLY A 212 15.13 -5.14 -10.55
C GLY A 212 13.84 -5.81 -10.09
N PRO A 213 12.69 -5.27 -10.52
CA PRO A 213 11.40 -5.91 -10.35
C PRO A 213 11.34 -7.29 -11.03
N SER A 214 10.23 -8.01 -10.88
CA SER A 214 10.04 -9.28 -11.60
C SER A 214 9.55 -9.01 -13.03
N LEU A 215 10.00 -9.79 -14.03
CA LEU A 215 9.50 -9.68 -15.41
C LEU A 215 7.95 -9.75 -15.48
N PRO A 216 7.26 -10.71 -14.81
CA PRO A 216 5.80 -10.71 -14.79
C PRO A 216 5.20 -9.43 -14.19
N GLY A 217 5.82 -8.86 -13.16
CA GLY A 217 5.35 -7.61 -12.54
C GLY A 217 5.55 -6.39 -13.43
N VAL A 218 6.66 -6.31 -14.17
CA VAL A 218 6.90 -5.25 -15.17
C VAL A 218 5.86 -5.32 -16.28
N ARG A 219 5.62 -6.51 -16.84
CA ARG A 219 4.61 -6.72 -17.90
C ARG A 219 3.20 -6.42 -17.40
N ALA A 220 2.83 -6.90 -16.21
CA ALA A 220 1.52 -6.64 -15.61
C ALA A 220 1.28 -5.14 -15.37
N ARG A 221 2.32 -4.38 -15.01
CA ARG A 221 2.20 -2.94 -14.76
C ARG A 221 2.16 -2.09 -16.02
N PHE A 222 3.06 -2.34 -16.96
CA PHE A 222 3.29 -1.42 -18.08
C PHE A 222 2.68 -1.90 -19.39
N GLY A 223 2.46 -3.22 -19.54
CA GLY A 223 2.13 -3.83 -20.82
C GLY A 223 3.29 -3.85 -21.80
N ASP A 224 3.24 -4.78 -22.74
CA ASP A 224 4.33 -5.05 -23.68
C ASP A 224 4.61 -3.85 -24.61
N ASP A 225 3.57 -3.11 -25.02
CA ASP A 225 3.73 -1.94 -25.91
C ASP A 225 4.49 -0.78 -25.27
N ARG A 226 4.29 -0.56 -23.97
CA ARG A 226 4.96 0.53 -23.23
C ARG A 226 6.41 0.14 -22.92
N ILE A 227 6.62 -1.13 -22.63
CA ILE A 227 7.96 -1.72 -22.49
C ILE A 227 8.74 -1.57 -23.79
N ARG A 228 8.16 -1.97 -24.93
CA ARG A 228 8.81 -1.87 -26.24
C ARG A 228 9.20 -0.43 -26.56
N ARG A 229 8.30 0.52 -26.32
CA ARG A 229 8.59 1.95 -26.48
C ARG A 229 9.76 2.40 -25.59
N ALA A 230 9.77 2.04 -24.31
CA ALA A 230 10.87 2.40 -23.42
C ALA A 230 12.21 1.78 -23.82
N LEU A 231 12.23 0.59 -24.43
CA LEU A 231 13.44 0.02 -25.01
C LEU A 231 13.91 0.79 -26.25
N LEU A 232 12.99 1.25 -27.10
CA LEU A 232 13.30 2.12 -28.23
C LEU A 232 13.86 3.47 -27.77
N ASP A 233 13.26 4.08 -26.74
CA ASP A 233 13.74 5.34 -26.16
C ASP A 233 15.17 5.15 -25.60
N TYR A 234 15.43 4.04 -24.89
CA TYR A 234 16.79 3.70 -24.45
C TYR A 234 17.77 3.53 -25.63
N LEU A 235 17.34 2.91 -26.72
CA LEU A 235 18.17 2.77 -27.92
C LEU A 235 18.40 4.13 -28.61
N ASP A 236 17.46 5.06 -28.57
CA ASP A 236 17.64 6.37 -29.19
C ASP A 236 18.66 7.23 -28.41
N ASP A 237 18.42 7.43 -27.11
CA ASP A 237 19.17 8.41 -26.31
C ASP A 237 19.64 7.91 -24.93
N GLY A 238 19.34 6.65 -24.57
CA GLY A 238 19.68 6.07 -23.28
C GLY A 238 18.72 6.42 -22.14
N SER A 239 17.59 7.08 -22.45
CA SER A 239 16.54 7.42 -21.49
C SER A 239 15.86 6.18 -20.90
N ARG A 240 15.25 6.36 -19.71
CA ARG A 240 14.62 5.29 -18.93
C ARG A 240 13.27 5.74 -18.38
N PRO A 241 12.29 6.05 -19.26
CA PRO A 241 11.04 6.67 -18.84
C PRO A 241 10.24 5.82 -17.83
N LEU A 242 10.35 4.49 -17.87
CA LEU A 242 9.67 3.63 -16.88
C LEU A 242 10.27 3.79 -15.47
N ARG A 243 11.58 3.99 -15.35
CA ARG A 243 12.24 4.26 -14.07
C ARG A 243 11.73 5.56 -13.47
N GLU A 244 11.67 6.62 -14.27
CA GLU A 244 11.20 7.94 -13.85
C GLU A 244 9.74 7.92 -13.39
N VAL A 245 8.89 7.19 -14.11
CA VAL A 245 7.49 6.96 -13.72
C VAL A 245 7.41 6.27 -12.36
N VAL A 246 8.20 5.20 -12.15
CA VAL A 246 8.19 4.47 -10.87
C VAL A 246 8.69 5.34 -9.72
N ALA A 247 9.77 6.10 -9.94
CA ALA A 247 10.32 7.00 -8.93
C ALA A 247 9.30 8.07 -8.52
N ARG A 248 8.76 8.80 -9.50
CA ARG A 248 7.76 9.85 -9.28
C ARG A 248 6.52 9.32 -8.59
N GLU A 249 5.95 8.21 -9.05
CA GLU A 249 4.75 7.66 -8.41
C GLU A 249 5.03 7.19 -6.98
N LEU A 250 6.22 6.62 -6.70
CA LEU A 250 6.60 6.24 -5.35
C LEU A 250 6.71 7.49 -4.45
N ASP A 251 7.28 8.58 -4.95
CA ASP A 251 7.45 9.85 -4.26
C ASP A 251 6.11 10.58 -4.04
N ASP A 252 5.25 10.67 -5.05
CA ASP A 252 3.92 11.31 -5.00
C ASP A 252 2.95 10.60 -4.04
N GLY A 253 3.23 9.35 -3.70
CA GLY A 253 2.46 8.59 -2.72
C GLY A 253 3.07 8.60 -1.32
N ALA A 254 4.07 9.45 -1.06
CA ALA A 254 4.40 9.94 0.27
C ALA A 254 3.58 11.22 0.55
N PRO A 255 2.99 11.38 1.75
CA PRO A 255 2.20 12.55 2.13
C PRO A 255 3.02 13.84 2.09
#